data_AF-A0A1C5XNF7-F1
#
_entry.id   AF-A0A1C5XNF7-F1
#
_cell.length_a   1.000
_cell.length_b   1.000
_cell.length_c   1.000
_cell.angle_alpha   90.00
_cell.angle_beta   90.00
_cell.angle_gamma   90.00
#
_symmetry.space_group_name_H-M   'P 1'
#
loop_
_entity.id
_entity.type
_entity.pdbx_description
1 polymer ?
#
loop_
_entity_poly.entity_id
_entity_poly.type
_entity_poly.pdbx_seq_one_letter_code
_entity_poly.pdbx_strand_id
1 'polypeptide(L)'
;MQFGWEAQKIQGETGVVISARSDAQQYFAKANEQYNLAAYTNHSDEAYPLPVCSKAAELYDMESTWLTKAYTGEMSLADACSGLKEEADALLAK
;
A
#
# COMPACT_ATOMS: atom_id res chain seq x y z
N MET A 1 -16.68 -25.51 6.40
CA MET A 1 -15.90 -24.37 5.87
C MET A 1 -16.46 -23.78 4.56
N GLN A 2 -17.68 -24.13 4.11
CA GLN A 2 -18.21 -23.73 2.79
C GLN A 2 -18.62 -22.24 2.69
N PHE A 3 -19.14 -21.66 3.78
CA PHE A 3 -19.62 -20.27 3.79
C PHE A 3 -18.55 -19.20 3.53
N GLY A 4 -17.30 -19.46 3.94
CA GLY A 4 -16.20 -18.51 3.72
C GLY A 4 -15.80 -18.37 2.25
N TRP A 5 -15.94 -19.44 1.45
CA TRP A 5 -15.66 -19.41 0.02
C TRP A 5 -16.76 -18.65 -0.74
N GLU A 6 -18.02 -18.98 -0.46
CA GLU A 6 -19.17 -18.35 -1.10
C GLU A 6 -19.21 -16.84 -0.83
N ALA A 7 -18.91 -16.42 0.40
CA ALA A 7 -18.85 -15.00 0.75
C ALA A 7 -17.78 -14.24 -0.05
N GLN A 8 -16.57 -14.82 -0.20
CA GLN A 8 -15.47 -14.19 -0.93
C GLN A 8 -15.77 -14.09 -2.43
N LYS A 9 -16.42 -15.10 -2.99
CA LYS A 9 -16.90 -15.06 -4.38
C LYS A 9 -17.92 -13.94 -4.58
N ILE A 10 -18.99 -13.91 -3.77
CA ILE A 10 -20.05 -12.89 -3.86
C ILE A 10 -19.46 -11.48 -3.75
N GLN A 11 -18.57 -11.26 -2.78
CA GLN A 11 -17.91 -9.97 -2.59
C GLN A 11 -17.00 -9.59 -3.76
N GLY A 12 -16.17 -10.53 -4.25
CA GLY A 12 -15.28 -10.27 -5.38
C GLY A 12 -16.04 -9.96 -6.67
N GLU A 13 -17.14 -10.67 -6.95
CA GLU A 13 -17.96 -10.48 -8.16
C GLU A 13 -18.68 -9.12 -8.20
N THR A 14 -18.82 -8.41 -7.08
CA THR A 14 -19.29 -7.01 -7.10
C THR A 14 -18.28 -6.04 -7.74
N GLY A 15 -17.01 -6.43 -7.83
CA GLY A 15 -15.92 -5.56 -8.26
C GLY A 15 -15.55 -4.45 -7.27
N VAL A 16 -16.05 -4.48 -6.03
CA VAL A 16 -15.71 -3.47 -5.00
C VAL A 16 -14.88 -4.01 -3.83
N VAL A 17 -14.69 -5.33 -3.74
CA VAL A 17 -13.91 -5.97 -2.67
C VAL A 17 -12.80 -6.83 -3.27
N ILE A 18 -11.56 -6.54 -2.88
CA ILE A 18 -10.40 -7.41 -3.16
C ILE A 18 -10.23 -8.37 -1.98
N SER A 19 -10.23 -9.67 -2.27
CA SER A 19 -10.02 -10.67 -1.22
C SER A 19 -8.57 -10.64 -0.72
N ALA A 20 -8.39 -10.76 0.59
CA ALA A 20 -7.07 -11.04 1.19
C ALA A 20 -6.56 -12.45 0.83
N ARG A 21 -7.43 -13.34 0.33
CA ARG A 21 -7.03 -14.65 -0.17
C ARG A 21 -6.68 -14.57 -1.64
N SER A 22 -5.43 -14.90 -1.99
CA SER A 22 -4.96 -14.89 -3.38
C SER A 22 -5.80 -15.81 -4.29
N ASP A 23 -6.31 -16.93 -3.76
CA ASP A 23 -7.15 -17.87 -4.51
C ASP A 23 -8.62 -17.40 -4.72
N ALA A 24 -8.97 -16.22 -4.23
CA ALA A 24 -10.27 -15.57 -4.45
C ALA A 24 -10.16 -14.23 -5.19
N GLN A 25 -8.95 -13.69 -5.40
CA GLN A 25 -8.73 -12.39 -6.05
C GLN A 25 -9.18 -12.36 -7.51
N GLN A 26 -9.21 -13.51 -8.20
CA GLN A 26 -9.70 -13.59 -9.58
C GLN A 26 -11.16 -13.13 -9.75
N TYR A 27 -11.98 -13.21 -8.69
CA TYR A 27 -13.38 -12.78 -8.75
C TYR A 27 -13.47 -11.27 -8.94
N PHE A 28 -12.65 -10.51 -8.20
CA PHE A 28 -12.51 -9.06 -8.39
C PHE A 28 -11.88 -8.72 -9.73
N ALA A 29 -10.76 -9.37 -10.08
CA ALA A 29 -10.02 -9.07 -11.30
C ALA A 29 -10.86 -9.21 -12.59
N LYS A 30 -11.90 -10.05 -12.57
CA LYS A 30 -12.81 -10.34 -13.69
C LYS A 30 -14.19 -9.70 -13.56
N ALA A 31 -14.44 -8.91 -12.51
CA ALA A 31 -15.79 -8.42 -12.20
C ALA A 31 -16.33 -7.40 -13.22
N ASN A 32 -15.46 -6.71 -13.97
CA ASN A 32 -15.87 -5.71 -14.95
C ASN A 32 -14.91 -5.66 -16.14
N GLU A 33 -15.40 -5.99 -17.34
CA GLU A 33 -14.62 -6.02 -18.58
C GLU A 33 -14.19 -4.63 -19.09
N GLN A 34 -14.83 -3.55 -18.62
CA GLN A 34 -14.49 -2.18 -19.02
C GLN A 34 -13.25 -1.65 -18.30
N TYR A 35 -12.86 -2.26 -17.19
CA TYR A 35 -11.74 -1.81 -16.36
C TYR A 35 -10.71 -2.92 -16.19
N ASN A 36 -9.43 -2.54 -16.16
CA ASN A 36 -8.36 -3.49 -15.83
C ASN A 36 -8.25 -3.67 -14.30
N LEU A 37 -9.25 -4.33 -13.70
CA LEU A 37 -9.27 -4.56 -12.25
C LEU A 37 -8.11 -5.47 -11.78
N ALA A 38 -7.58 -6.33 -12.65
CA ALA A 38 -6.41 -7.15 -12.34
C ALA A 38 -5.18 -6.31 -11.91
N ALA A 39 -5.09 -5.04 -12.35
CA ALA A 39 -4.00 -4.14 -11.98
C ALA A 39 -3.81 -3.98 -10.46
N TYR A 40 -4.87 -4.13 -9.66
CA TYR A 40 -4.78 -4.02 -8.19
C TYR A 40 -4.26 -5.29 -7.51
N THR A 41 -4.17 -6.42 -8.23
CA THR A 41 -3.77 -7.72 -7.67
C THR A 41 -2.50 -8.30 -8.31
N ASN A 42 -2.10 -7.80 -9.49
CA ASN A 42 -1.00 -8.34 -10.30
C ASN A 42 0.36 -8.39 -9.59
N HIS A 43 0.60 -7.51 -8.62
CA HIS A 43 1.87 -7.43 -7.87
C HIS A 43 1.67 -7.64 -6.37
N SER A 44 0.57 -8.31 -5.98
CA SER A 44 0.27 -8.54 -4.56
C SER A 44 1.27 -9.46 -3.87
N ASP A 45 2.02 -10.26 -4.64
CA ASP A 45 3.12 -11.12 -4.20
C ASP A 45 4.43 -10.37 -3.99
N GLU A 46 4.62 -9.23 -4.66
CA GLU A 46 5.77 -8.32 -4.48
C GLU A 46 5.51 -7.24 -3.43
N ALA A 47 4.24 -7.00 -3.10
CA ALA A 47 3.82 -5.94 -2.18
C ALA A 47 4.14 -6.30 -0.72
N TYR A 48 4.66 -5.31 0.01
CA TYR A 48 4.82 -5.40 1.45
C TYR A 48 3.67 -4.66 2.15
N PRO A 49 3.05 -5.24 3.20
CA PRO A 49 2.12 -4.50 4.03
C PRO A 49 2.80 -3.24 4.57
N LEU A 50 2.09 -2.12 4.53
CA LEU A 50 2.58 -0.87 5.10
C LEU A 50 2.98 -1.10 6.57
N PRO A 51 4.20 -0.74 6.99
CA PRO A 51 4.60 -0.82 8.38
C PRO A 51 3.64 -0.01 9.26
N VAL A 52 3.12 -0.65 10.30
CA VAL A 52 2.23 -0.02 11.28
C VAL A 52 2.95 0.08 12.63
N CYS A 53 3.11 1.32 13.09
CA CYS A 53 3.57 1.64 14.43
C CYS A 53 2.73 2.77 15.01
N SER A 54 2.88 3.04 16.31
CA SER A 54 2.17 4.14 16.99
C SER A 54 2.51 5.52 16.40
N LYS A 55 3.61 5.62 15.63
CA LYS A 55 4.12 6.83 15.01
C LYS A 55 3.96 6.91 13.49
N ALA A 56 3.19 6.01 12.89
CA ALA A 56 3.10 5.88 11.43
C ALA A 56 2.63 7.18 10.74
N ALA A 57 1.64 7.88 11.31
CA ALA A 57 1.15 9.13 10.75
C ALA A 57 2.24 10.22 10.72
N GLU A 58 2.95 10.41 11.84
CA GLU A 58 4.05 11.38 11.93
C GLU A 58 5.20 11.03 10.96
N LEU A 59 5.48 9.73 10.76
CA LEU A 59 6.47 9.28 9.79
C LEU A 59 6.08 9.61 8.34
N TYR A 60 4.81 9.44 7.95
CA TYR A 60 4.36 9.80 6.60
C TYR A 60 4.42 11.30 6.33
N ASP A 61 4.05 12.13 7.31
CA ASP A 61 4.15 13.60 7.18
C ASP A 61 5.62 14.04 7.01
N MET A 62 6.52 13.39 7.75
CA MET A 62 7.96 13.63 7.67
C MET A 62 8.53 13.17 6.32
N GLU A 63 8.19 11.97 5.85
CA GLU A 63 8.57 11.45 4.54
C GLU A 63 8.11 12.39 3.43
N SER A 64 6.84 12.80 3.44
CA SER A 64 6.29 13.75 2.46
C SER A 64 7.07 15.06 2.46
N THR A 65 7.42 15.59 3.63
CA THR A 65 8.17 16.85 3.75
C THR A 65 9.58 16.74 3.17
N TRP A 66 10.32 15.67 3.51
CA TRP A 66 11.68 15.47 3.03
C TRP A 66 11.73 15.15 1.53
N LEU A 67 10.86 14.25 1.04
CA LEU A 67 10.84 13.90 -0.37
C LEU A 67 10.40 15.07 -1.26
N THR A 68 9.54 15.96 -0.76
CA THR A 68 9.16 17.18 -1.50
C THR A 68 10.38 18.05 -1.82
N LYS A 69 11.35 18.19 -0.90
CA LYS A 69 12.59 18.96 -1.15
C LYS A 69 13.41 18.36 -2.29
N ALA A 70 13.46 17.04 -2.39
CA ALA A 70 14.12 16.38 -3.51
C ALA A 70 13.36 16.60 -4.83
N TYR A 71 12.01 16.49 -4.80
CA TYR A 71 11.17 16.68 -5.99
C TYR A 71 11.16 18.11 -6.52
N THR A 72 11.31 19.10 -5.66
CA THR A 72 11.42 20.52 -6.05
C THR A 72 12.83 20.93 -6.45
N GLY A 73 13.81 20.04 -6.31
CA GLY A 73 15.22 20.32 -6.63
C GLY A 73 15.96 21.15 -5.59
N GLU A 74 15.42 21.29 -4.37
CA GLU A 74 16.09 21.98 -3.26
C GLU A 74 17.33 21.22 -2.78
N MET A 75 17.31 19.89 -2.85
CA MET A 75 18.44 19.01 -2.51
C MET A 75 18.41 17.71 -3.31
N SER A 76 19.47 16.91 -3.21
CA SER A 76 19.49 15.59 -3.83
C SER A 76 18.56 14.61 -3.11
N LEU A 77 18.09 13.58 -3.81
CA LEU A 77 17.32 12.50 -3.18
C LEU A 77 18.12 11.80 -2.07
N ALA A 78 19.43 11.63 -2.25
CA ALA A 78 20.29 11.00 -1.26
C ALA A 78 20.37 11.82 0.04
N ASP A 79 20.48 13.15 -0.08
CA ASP A 79 20.50 14.05 1.09
C ASP A 79 19.13 14.06 1.78
N ALA A 80 18.04 14.11 1.01
CA ALA A 80 16.69 14.07 1.57
C ALA A 80 16.42 12.77 2.34
N CYS A 81 16.79 11.62 1.78
CA CYS A 81 16.65 10.33 2.47
C CYS A 81 17.53 10.23 3.72
N SER A 82 18.73 10.79 3.68
CA SER A 82 19.64 10.80 4.84
C SER A 82 19.07 11.64 5.99
N GLY A 83 18.55 12.85 5.68
CA GLY A 83 17.90 13.71 6.67
C GLY A 83 16.60 13.12 7.24
N LEU A 84 15.76 12.55 6.36
CA LEU A 84 14.56 11.81 6.77
C LEU A 84 14.91 10.70 7.76
N LYS A 85 15.97 9.92 7.48
CA LYS A 85 16.37 8.82 8.34
C LYS A 85 16.74 9.29 9.75
N GLU A 86 17.54 10.35 9.88
CA GLU A 86 17.95 10.88 11.18
C GLU A 86 16.74 11.31 12.03
N GLU A 87 15.81 12.04 11.43
CA GLU A 87 14.61 12.52 12.13
C GLU A 87 13.63 11.37 12.45
N ALA A 88 13.45 10.41 11.54
CA ALA A 88 12.61 9.25 11.74
C ALA A 88 13.14 8.34 12.85
N ASP A 89 14.45 8.08 12.89
CA ASP A 89 15.08 7.29 13.95
C ASP A 89 14.90 7.97 15.32
N ALA A 90 15.05 9.29 15.38
CA ALA A 90 14.84 10.06 16.60
C ALA A 90 13.38 10.08 17.08
N LEU A 91 12.42 10.04 16.15
CA LEU A 91 10.99 9.92 16.46
C LEU A 91 10.66 8.54 17.02
N LEU A 92 11.19 7.48 16.40
CA LEU A 92 10.93 6.08 16.76
C LEU A 92 11.58 5.67 18.09
N ALA A 93 12.60 6.39 18.55
CA ALA A 93 13.25 6.15 19.83
C ALA A 93 12.45 6.65 21.07
N LYS A 94 11.27 7.26 20.87
CA LYS A 94 10.40 7.81 21.92
C LYS A 94 9.21 6.92 22.22
#